data_AF-A0A1M2VZZ2-F1
#
_entry.id   AF-A0A1M2VZZ2-F1
#
_cell.length_a   1.000
_cell.length_b   1.000
_cell.length_c   1.000
_cell.angle_alpha   90.00
_cell.angle_beta   90.00
_cell.angle_gamma   90.00
#
_symmetry.space_group_name_H-M   'P 1'
#
loop_
_entity.id
_entity.type
_entity.pdbx_description
1 polymer ?
#
loop_
_entity_poly.entity_id
_entity_poly.type
_entity_poly.pdbx_seq_one_letter_code
_entity_poly.pdbx_strand_id
1 'polypeptide(L)'
;MAIDGLIILDNTGRAIAQSGFHSFPPAYPLLHIDALNVTLASASRLEDVDPVLYVTGLDTPSACCHIRRGELRYLCPVSGDVDPLYAFAFLQTFVDILREYFGHVSAETLRENFDVVYQLFEETLDSGGHPLTTSPNALRDIVLPPSLLHKVLSVAGVSGLATTSSNSHPFASPIPWRKAGVRYNNNEIFFDVIETLDAIVNK
;
A
#
# COMPACT_ATOMS: atom_id res chain seq x y z
N MET A 1 -5.50 -18.91 -2.17
CA MET A 1 -5.27 -17.52 -1.75
C MET A 1 -3.94 -17.12 -2.30
N ALA A 2 -3.79 -15.87 -2.76
CA ALA A 2 -2.51 -15.39 -3.26
C ALA A 2 -1.76 -14.60 -2.16
N ILE A 3 -2.39 -13.61 -1.56
CA ILE A 3 -1.86 -12.85 -0.43
C ILE A 3 -2.74 -13.08 0.80
N ASP A 4 -2.16 -13.40 1.94
CA ASP A 4 -2.95 -13.70 3.15
C ASP A 4 -3.38 -12.43 3.89
N GLY A 5 -2.62 -11.34 3.72
CA GLY A 5 -2.91 -10.03 4.31
C GLY A 5 -1.73 -9.07 4.23
N LEU A 6 -1.87 -7.92 4.90
CA LEU A 6 -0.85 -6.87 4.98
C LEU A 6 -0.55 -6.53 6.42
N ILE A 7 0.71 -6.23 6.71
CA ILE A 7 1.17 -5.73 8.00
C ILE A 7 2.15 -4.58 7.77
N ILE A 8 1.99 -3.49 8.50
CA ILE A 8 2.92 -2.37 8.49
C ILE A 8 3.56 -2.27 9.87
N LEU A 9 4.89 -2.35 9.92
CA LEU A 9 5.69 -2.21 11.12
C LEU A 9 6.39 -0.85 11.16
N ASP A 10 6.55 -0.32 12.37
CA ASP A 10 7.49 0.77 12.63
C ASP A 10 8.95 0.29 12.70
N ASN A 11 9.86 1.22 12.92
CA ASN A 11 11.30 0.92 13.00
C ASN A 11 11.70 0.11 14.25
N THR A 12 10.79 -0.07 15.21
CA THR A 12 11.00 -0.92 16.38
C THR A 12 10.49 -2.35 16.17
N GLY A 13 9.93 -2.64 14.98
CA GLY A 13 9.37 -3.95 14.65
C GLY A 13 7.96 -4.16 15.21
N ARG A 14 7.28 -3.10 15.67
CA ARG A 14 5.91 -3.17 16.18
C ARG A 14 4.90 -2.85 15.09
N ALA A 15 3.80 -3.60 15.07
CA ALA A 15 2.71 -3.35 14.13
C ALA A 15 2.02 -2.00 14.41
N ILE A 16 1.93 -1.19 13.36
CA ILE A 16 1.17 0.06 13.33
C ILE A 16 -0.26 -0.22 12.87
N ALA A 17 -0.39 -1.02 11.80
CA ALA A 17 -1.64 -1.41 11.19
C ALA A 17 -1.48 -2.78 10.51
N GLN A 18 -2.57 -3.55 10.46
CA GLN A 18 -2.62 -4.84 9.78
C GLN A 18 -4.03 -5.08 9.22
N SER A 19 -4.15 -5.84 8.13
CA SER A 19 -5.45 -6.22 7.57
C SER A 19 -6.15 -7.30 8.43
N GLY A 20 -7.34 -7.75 8.01
CA GLY A 20 -8.21 -8.60 8.83
C GLY A 20 -7.80 -10.07 9.00
N PHE A 21 -6.94 -10.63 8.14
CA PHE A 21 -6.51 -12.05 8.16
C PHE A 21 -7.64 -13.06 8.44
N HIS A 22 -8.84 -12.85 7.86
CA HIS A 22 -10.07 -13.55 8.26
C HIS A 22 -10.03 -15.08 8.14
N SER A 23 -9.18 -15.61 7.24
CA SER A 23 -9.01 -17.04 7.02
C SER A 23 -8.01 -17.71 7.97
N PHE A 24 -7.41 -16.94 8.88
CA PHE A 24 -6.28 -17.37 9.71
C PHE A 24 -6.54 -17.13 11.20
N PRO A 25 -5.89 -17.91 12.10
CA PRO A 25 -6.00 -17.67 13.52
C PRO A 25 -5.40 -16.30 13.90
N PRO A 26 -5.84 -15.65 15.00
CA PRO A 26 -5.32 -14.36 15.43
C PRO A 26 -3.79 -14.32 15.68
N ALA A 27 -3.17 -15.47 15.94
CA ALA A 27 -1.72 -15.59 16.09
C ALA A 27 -0.95 -15.52 14.75
N TYR A 28 -1.62 -15.73 13.61
CA TYR A 28 -0.99 -15.81 12.29
C TYR A 28 -0.14 -14.57 11.98
N PRO A 29 -0.64 -13.33 12.09
CA PRO A 29 0.17 -12.15 11.77
C PRO A 29 1.38 -12.02 12.71
N LEU A 30 1.21 -12.39 13.99
CA LEU A 30 2.27 -12.34 15.00
C LEU A 30 3.43 -13.27 14.66
N LEU A 31 3.17 -14.46 14.13
CA LEU A 31 4.23 -15.39 13.72
C LEU A 31 5.10 -14.82 12.60
N HIS A 32 4.49 -14.12 11.63
CA HIS A 32 5.23 -13.44 10.55
C HIS A 32 6.05 -12.26 11.06
N ILE A 33 5.49 -11.48 12.01
CA ILE A 33 6.20 -10.39 12.67
C ILE A 33 7.40 -10.92 13.46
N ASP A 34 7.20 -11.97 14.24
CA ASP A 34 8.24 -12.57 15.08
C ASP A 34 9.36 -13.19 14.24
N ALA A 35 9.01 -13.93 13.18
CA ALA A 35 9.99 -14.51 12.26
C ALA A 35 10.91 -13.43 11.66
N LEU A 36 10.34 -12.31 11.23
CA LEU A 36 11.10 -11.19 10.70
C LEU A 36 11.94 -10.49 11.77
N ASN A 37 11.36 -10.21 12.94
CA ASN A 37 12.06 -9.52 14.02
C ASN A 37 13.25 -10.35 14.55
N VAL A 38 13.09 -11.66 14.71
CA VAL A 38 14.16 -12.58 15.10
C VAL A 38 15.26 -12.63 14.04
N THR A 39 14.88 -12.67 12.76
CA THR A 39 15.86 -12.68 11.66
C THR A 39 16.63 -11.36 11.59
N LEU A 40 15.95 -10.22 11.74
CA LEU A 40 16.58 -8.90 11.78
C LEU A 40 17.51 -8.73 12.98
N ALA A 41 17.15 -9.26 14.15
CA ALA A 41 17.97 -9.18 15.35
C ALA A 41 19.25 -10.04 15.27
N SER A 42 19.23 -11.11 14.47
CA SER A 42 20.38 -12.00 14.26
C SER A 42 21.27 -11.60 13.08
N ALA A 43 20.78 -10.73 12.18
CA ALA A 43 21.51 -10.28 11.00
C ALA A 43 22.58 -9.23 11.33
N SER A 44 23.70 -9.27 10.59
CA SER A 44 24.78 -8.28 10.75
C SER A 44 24.41 -6.91 10.19
N ARG A 45 23.73 -6.92 9.03
CA ARG A 45 23.16 -5.74 8.38
C ARG A 45 21.72 -6.03 8.01
N LEU A 46 20.89 -4.99 8.03
CA LEU A 46 19.46 -5.10 7.71
C LEU A 46 19.20 -5.53 6.25
N GLU A 47 20.16 -5.33 5.36
CA GLU A 47 20.13 -5.73 3.95
C GLU A 47 20.58 -7.17 3.71
N ASP A 48 21.16 -7.84 4.72
CA ASP A 48 21.53 -9.25 4.63
C ASP A 48 20.31 -10.18 4.84
N VAL A 49 19.18 -9.64 5.30
CA VAL A 49 17.95 -10.40 5.54
C VAL A 49 17.24 -10.67 4.22
N ASP A 50 17.01 -11.95 3.93
CA ASP A 50 16.27 -12.39 2.75
C ASP A 50 14.88 -11.72 2.70
N PRO A 51 14.47 -11.13 1.56
CA PRO A 51 13.16 -10.50 1.41
C PRO A 51 11.98 -11.48 1.52
N VAL A 52 12.23 -12.80 1.44
CA VAL A 52 11.22 -13.85 1.62
C VAL A 52 11.65 -14.78 2.76
N LEU A 53 10.94 -14.71 3.88
CA LEU A 53 11.26 -15.53 5.06
C LEU A 53 10.28 -16.69 5.18
N TYR A 54 10.78 -17.92 5.29
CA TYR A 54 9.92 -19.05 5.62
C TYR A 54 9.43 -18.94 7.07
N VAL A 55 8.13 -19.10 7.31
CA VAL A 55 7.51 -18.95 8.63
C VAL A 55 6.97 -20.30 9.09
N THR A 56 7.57 -20.80 10.17
CA THR A 56 7.17 -22.03 10.86
C THR A 56 6.19 -21.73 12.01
N GLY A 57 5.31 -22.68 12.34
CA GLY A 57 4.46 -22.59 13.54
C GLY A 57 2.97 -22.82 13.30
N LEU A 58 2.59 -23.21 12.09
CA LEU A 58 1.22 -23.52 11.70
C LEU A 58 1.18 -24.85 10.96
N ASP A 59 -0.02 -25.44 10.86
CA ASP A 59 -0.25 -26.68 10.11
C ASP A 59 0.00 -26.49 8.61
N THR A 60 -0.04 -25.25 8.11
CA THR A 60 0.23 -24.89 6.73
C THR A 60 1.54 -24.11 6.58
N PRO A 61 2.39 -24.47 5.60
CA PRO A 61 3.60 -23.70 5.31
C PRO A 61 3.21 -22.31 4.79
N SER A 62 3.92 -21.29 5.27
CA SER A 62 3.76 -19.90 4.84
C SER A 62 5.11 -19.21 4.73
N ALA A 63 5.13 -18.11 3.99
CA ALA A 63 6.29 -17.24 3.87
C ALA A 63 5.89 -15.78 4.11
N CYS A 64 6.83 -15.00 4.63
CA CYS A 64 6.70 -13.57 4.82
C CYS A 64 7.50 -12.85 3.74
N CYS A 65 6.82 -12.27 2.76
CA CYS A 65 7.44 -11.34 1.83
C CYS A 65 7.50 -9.96 2.48
N HIS A 66 8.66 -9.30 2.52
CA HIS A 66 8.77 -7.99 3.15
C HIS A 66 9.64 -7.01 2.37
N ILE A 67 9.31 -5.73 2.51
CA ILE A 67 10.09 -4.61 1.98
C ILE A 67 10.29 -3.55 3.05
N ARG A 68 11.45 -2.88 3.01
CA ARG A 68 11.70 -1.66 3.79
C ARG A 68 11.54 -0.42 2.90
N ARG A 69 10.87 0.61 3.42
CA ARG A 69 10.77 1.94 2.79
C ARG A 69 10.92 3.01 3.88
N GLY A 70 12.08 3.66 3.90
CA GLY A 70 12.45 4.55 5.00
C GLY A 70 12.50 3.80 6.33
N GLU A 71 11.79 4.32 7.32
CA GLU A 71 11.70 3.77 8.68
C GLU A 71 10.58 2.73 8.84
N LEU A 72 9.78 2.51 7.80
CA LEU A 72 8.67 1.54 7.84
C LEU A 72 9.07 0.24 7.14
N ARG A 73 8.48 -0.86 7.64
CA ARG A 73 8.58 -2.16 6.99
C ARG A 73 7.17 -2.68 6.68
N TYR A 74 7.01 -3.19 5.47
CA TYR A 74 5.74 -3.71 4.97
C TYR A 74 5.89 -5.20 4.75
N LEU A 75 4.97 -5.98 5.29
CA LEU A 75 4.95 -7.43 5.19
C LEU A 75 3.70 -7.85 4.45
N CYS A 76 3.86 -8.90 3.66
CA CYS A 76 2.84 -9.55 2.89
C CYS A 76 2.99 -11.06 3.11
N PRO A 77 2.38 -11.61 4.18
CA PRO A 77 2.29 -13.05 4.37
C PRO A 77 1.63 -13.74 3.17
N VAL A 78 2.19 -14.86 2.74
CA VAL A 78 1.67 -15.71 1.68
C VAL A 78 1.67 -17.17 2.11
N SER A 79 0.66 -17.93 1.70
CA SER A 79 0.51 -19.35 2.00
C SER A 79 0.19 -20.15 0.74
N GLY A 80 0.63 -21.41 0.70
CA GLY A 80 0.47 -22.27 -0.47
C GLY A 80 1.49 -21.97 -1.59
N ASP A 81 1.11 -22.27 -2.83
CA ASP A 81 1.98 -22.17 -4.01
C ASP A 81 1.74 -20.84 -4.73
N VAL A 82 2.33 -19.77 -4.19
CA VAL A 82 2.22 -18.41 -4.71
C VAL A 82 3.60 -17.89 -5.06
N ASP A 83 3.74 -17.31 -6.26
CA ASP A 83 4.96 -16.60 -6.66
C ASP A 83 5.16 -15.35 -5.77
N PRO A 84 6.26 -15.26 -5.00
CA PRO A 84 6.56 -14.09 -4.17
C PRO A 84 6.58 -12.76 -4.95
N LEU A 85 6.87 -12.79 -6.26
CA LEU A 85 6.85 -11.59 -7.10
C LEU A 85 5.46 -10.94 -7.15
N TYR A 86 4.39 -11.72 -7.01
CA TYR A 86 3.03 -11.18 -6.91
C TYR A 86 2.85 -10.34 -5.65
N ALA A 87 3.32 -10.85 -4.50
CA ALA A 87 3.30 -10.13 -3.23
C ALA A 87 4.17 -8.86 -3.29
N PHE A 88 5.35 -8.92 -3.91
CA PHE A 88 6.20 -7.73 -4.09
C PHE A 88 5.58 -6.70 -5.03
N ALA A 89 5.04 -7.10 -6.18
CA ALA A 89 4.38 -6.17 -7.09
C ALA A 89 3.23 -5.42 -6.38
N PHE A 90 2.46 -6.14 -5.57
CA PHE A 90 1.41 -5.54 -4.75
C PHE A 90 1.97 -4.62 -3.66
N LEU A 91 2.96 -5.04 -2.88
CA LEU A 91 3.58 -4.22 -1.83
C LEU A 91 4.11 -2.89 -2.37
N GLN A 92 4.78 -2.92 -3.52
CA GLN A 92 5.26 -1.71 -4.20
C GLN A 92 4.09 -0.78 -4.54
N THR A 93 3.06 -1.33 -5.17
CA THR A 93 1.85 -0.59 -5.56
C THR A 93 1.15 0.03 -4.35
N PHE A 94 1.01 -0.74 -3.26
CA PHE A 94 0.37 -0.30 -2.04
C PHE A 94 1.15 0.83 -1.35
N VAL A 95 2.49 0.74 -1.32
CA VAL A 95 3.34 1.84 -0.83
C VAL A 95 3.15 3.11 -1.64
N ASP A 96 3.04 3.00 -2.97
CA ASP A 96 2.84 4.16 -3.84
C ASP A 96 1.45 4.77 -3.64
N ILE A 97 0.41 3.95 -3.43
CA ILE A 97 -0.92 4.40 -3.02
C ILE A 97 -0.85 5.20 -1.70
N LEU A 98 -0.18 4.68 -0.67
CA LEU A 98 -0.02 5.41 0.60
C LEU A 98 0.66 6.77 0.40
N ARG A 99 1.71 6.82 -0.42
CA ARG A 99 2.40 8.08 -0.75
C ARG A 99 1.51 9.06 -1.50
N GLU A 100 0.65 8.56 -2.38
CA GLU A 100 -0.27 9.39 -3.13
C GLU A 100 -1.42 9.94 -2.26
N TYR A 101 -1.81 9.21 -1.21
CA TYR A 101 -2.82 9.65 -0.24
C TYR A 101 -2.28 10.61 0.81
N PHE A 102 -1.08 10.34 1.32
CA PHE A 102 -0.53 11.03 2.49
C PHE A 102 0.67 11.93 2.17
N GLY A 103 1.26 11.83 0.98
CA GLY A 103 2.51 12.48 0.63
C GLY A 103 3.68 11.83 1.35
N HIS A 104 4.06 12.40 2.51
CA HIS A 104 5.09 11.82 3.35
C HIS A 104 4.49 10.71 4.22
N VAL A 105 5.01 9.48 4.10
CA VAL A 105 4.52 8.32 4.86
C VAL A 105 5.46 8.04 6.02
N SER A 106 4.94 8.18 7.23
CA SER A 106 5.64 7.88 8.50
C SER A 106 4.72 7.12 9.45
N ALA A 107 5.27 6.58 10.54
CA ALA A 107 4.48 5.89 11.55
C ALA A 107 3.46 6.81 12.23
N GLU A 108 3.77 8.09 12.38
CA GLU A 108 2.84 9.11 12.90
C GLU A 108 1.70 9.35 11.91
N THR A 109 2.03 9.61 10.64
CA THR A 109 1.04 9.86 9.58
C THR A 109 0.05 8.71 9.44
N LEU A 110 0.50 7.46 9.51
CA LEU A 110 -0.38 6.29 9.43
C LEU A 110 -1.30 6.16 10.66
N ARG A 111 -0.82 6.51 11.85
CA ARG A 111 -1.64 6.48 13.09
C ARG A 111 -2.70 7.56 13.10
N GLU A 112 -2.36 8.77 12.64
CA GLU A 112 -3.29 9.89 12.56
C GLU A 112 -4.41 9.67 11.53
N ASN A 113 -4.18 8.82 10.53
CA ASN A 113 -5.13 8.54 9.45
C ASN A 113 -5.51 7.05 9.38
N PHE A 114 -5.60 6.39 10.54
CA PHE A 114 -5.78 4.93 10.62
C PHE A 114 -7.06 4.46 9.90
N ASP A 115 -8.13 5.23 9.98
CA ASP A 115 -9.40 4.99 9.31
C ASP A 115 -9.23 4.87 7.79
N VAL A 116 -8.50 5.80 7.18
CA VAL A 116 -8.18 5.76 5.75
C VAL A 116 -7.25 4.60 5.43
N VAL A 117 -6.26 4.29 6.29
CA VAL A 117 -5.36 3.14 6.08
C VAL A 117 -6.15 1.81 6.05
N TYR A 118 -7.11 1.63 6.96
CA TYR A 118 -7.96 0.44 6.97
C TYR A 118 -8.89 0.37 5.76
N GLN A 119 -9.45 1.49 5.32
CA GLN A 119 -10.21 1.54 4.06
C GLN A 119 -9.33 1.16 2.87
N LEU A 120 -8.08 1.64 2.82
CA LEU A 120 -7.14 1.26 1.77
C LEU A 120 -6.79 -0.23 1.81
N PHE A 121 -6.67 -0.85 2.98
CA PHE A 121 -6.47 -2.30 3.05
C PHE A 121 -7.63 -3.06 2.39
N GLU A 122 -8.87 -2.75 2.76
CA GLU A 122 -10.06 -3.44 2.27
C GLU A 122 -10.30 -3.22 0.76
N GLU A 123 -10.02 -2.02 0.25
CA GLU A 123 -10.31 -1.67 -1.14
C GLU A 123 -9.18 -2.05 -2.11
N THR A 124 -7.95 -2.25 -1.62
CA THR A 124 -6.80 -2.63 -2.46
C THR A 124 -6.55 -4.13 -2.50
N LEU A 125 -7.04 -4.90 -1.52
CA LEU A 125 -6.86 -6.35 -1.42
C LEU A 125 -8.17 -7.02 -0.98
N ASP A 126 -8.67 -7.97 -1.77
CA ASP A 126 -9.88 -8.70 -1.40
C ASP A 126 -9.62 -9.79 -0.34
N SER A 127 -10.71 -10.37 0.19
CA SER A 127 -10.64 -11.44 1.19
C SER A 127 -10.10 -12.77 0.67
N GLY A 128 -10.02 -12.96 -0.65
CA GLY A 128 -9.38 -14.10 -1.30
C GLY A 128 -7.86 -13.93 -1.48
N GLY A 129 -7.34 -12.73 -1.20
CA GLY A 129 -5.94 -12.39 -1.33
C GLY A 129 -5.54 -11.86 -2.71
N HIS A 130 -6.49 -11.34 -3.48
CA HIS A 130 -6.24 -10.78 -4.80
C HIS A 130 -6.29 -9.24 -4.76
N PRO A 131 -5.31 -8.52 -5.34
CA PRO A 131 -5.37 -7.07 -5.47
C PRO A 131 -6.64 -6.66 -6.24
N LEU A 132 -7.37 -5.69 -5.67
CA LEU A 132 -8.65 -5.22 -6.16
C LEU A 132 -8.49 -3.85 -6.85
N THR A 133 -8.73 -2.75 -6.12
CA THR A 133 -8.70 -1.39 -6.67
C THR A 133 -7.35 -0.75 -6.38
N THR A 134 -6.40 -0.89 -7.30
CA THR A 134 -5.04 -0.36 -7.14
C THR A 134 -4.76 0.91 -7.94
N SER A 135 -5.69 1.33 -8.81
CA SER A 135 -5.55 2.58 -9.57
C SER A 135 -5.97 3.78 -8.72
N PRO A 136 -5.09 4.75 -8.46
CA PRO A 136 -5.37 5.86 -7.55
C PRO A 136 -6.58 6.71 -7.93
N ASN A 137 -6.84 6.90 -9.22
CA ASN A 137 -8.01 7.66 -9.69
C ASN A 137 -9.33 6.95 -9.36
N ALA A 138 -9.40 5.63 -9.55
CA ALA A 138 -10.57 4.84 -9.17
C ALA A 138 -10.70 4.73 -7.64
N LEU A 139 -9.57 4.54 -6.93
CA LEU A 139 -9.57 4.39 -5.48
C LEU A 139 -10.06 5.66 -4.76
N ARG A 140 -9.73 6.85 -5.28
CA ARG A 140 -10.22 8.13 -4.74
C ARG A 140 -11.72 8.35 -4.86
N ASP A 141 -12.40 7.63 -5.74
CA ASP A 141 -13.86 7.72 -5.87
C ASP A 141 -14.57 7.00 -4.70
N ILE A 142 -13.89 6.07 -4.01
CA ILE A 142 -14.44 5.23 -2.95
C ILE A 142 -13.76 5.41 -1.59
N VAL A 143 -12.46 5.73 -1.57
CA VAL A 143 -11.68 6.07 -0.38
C VAL A 143 -11.17 7.50 -0.52
N LEU A 144 -11.74 8.43 0.24
CA LEU A 144 -11.41 9.85 0.17
C LEU A 144 -10.05 10.14 0.85
N PRO A 145 -9.07 10.72 0.15
CA PRO A 145 -7.84 11.19 0.78
C PRO A 145 -8.10 12.28 1.83
N PRO A 146 -7.34 12.33 2.94
CA PRO A 146 -7.49 13.35 3.97
C PRO A 146 -7.42 14.79 3.42
N SER A 147 -6.52 15.02 2.46
CA SER A 147 -6.35 16.32 1.80
C SER A 147 -7.59 16.80 1.04
N LEU A 148 -8.40 15.88 0.50
CA LEU A 148 -9.67 16.23 -0.14
C LEU A 148 -10.77 16.48 0.89
N LEU A 149 -10.80 15.69 1.97
CA LEU A 149 -11.77 15.85 3.05
C LEU A 149 -11.65 17.24 3.69
N HIS A 150 -10.43 17.71 3.98
CA HIS A 150 -10.20 19.07 4.49
C HIS A 150 -10.69 20.16 3.54
N LYS A 151 -10.49 20.00 2.23
CA LYS A 151 -10.99 20.96 1.22
C LYS A 151 -12.52 21.01 1.23
N VAL A 152 -13.19 19.86 1.25
CA VAL A 152 -14.66 19.79 1.29
C VAL A 152 -15.21 20.48 2.54
N LEU A 153 -14.65 20.19 3.71
CA LEU A 153 -15.06 20.82 4.97
C LEU A 153 -14.83 22.35 4.96
N SER A 154 -13.74 22.82 4.36
CA SER A 154 -13.45 24.26 4.28
C SER A 154 -14.44 25.03 3.38
N VAL A 155 -14.99 24.38 2.36
CA VAL A 155 -15.95 24.99 1.41
C VAL A 155 -17.39 24.87 1.90
N ALA A 156 -17.71 23.84 2.70
CA ALA A 156 -19.05 23.63 3.26
C ALA A 156 -19.52 24.78 4.19
N GLY A 157 -18.60 25.63 4.68
CA GLY A 157 -18.92 26.85 5.43
C GLY A 157 -19.28 28.07 4.58
N VAL A 158 -19.11 28.00 3.25
CA VAL A 158 -19.36 29.12 2.32
C VAL A 158 -20.50 28.75 1.38
N SER A 159 -21.73 29.08 1.78
CA SER A 159 -22.92 28.96 0.93
C SER A 159 -22.72 29.70 -0.40
N GLY A 160 -22.46 28.97 -1.48
CA GLY A 160 -22.41 29.53 -2.85
C GLY A 160 -21.41 28.91 -3.82
N LEU A 161 -20.46 28.08 -3.37
CA LEU A 161 -19.41 27.49 -4.23
C LEU A 161 -19.50 25.96 -4.41
N ALA A 162 -20.62 25.35 -4.04
CA ALA A 162 -20.84 23.90 -4.02
C ALA A 162 -20.98 23.24 -5.43
N THR A 163 -20.28 23.73 -6.45
CA THR A 163 -20.42 23.23 -7.84
C THR A 163 -19.14 22.64 -8.44
N THR A 164 -18.07 22.38 -7.68
CA THR A 164 -16.82 21.86 -8.29
C THR A 164 -16.21 20.59 -7.68
N SER A 165 -16.85 19.87 -6.75
CA SER A 165 -16.16 18.75 -6.10
C SER A 165 -16.96 17.48 -5.78
N SER A 166 -18.01 17.12 -6.51
CA SER A 166 -18.67 15.82 -6.25
C SER A 166 -19.52 15.27 -7.40
N ASN A 167 -18.88 14.91 -8.51
CA ASN A 167 -19.34 13.74 -9.29
C ASN A 167 -18.66 12.48 -8.74
N SER A 168 -18.65 12.29 -7.41
CA SER A 168 -18.07 11.11 -6.76
C SER A 168 -19.06 9.94 -6.85
N HIS A 169 -19.33 9.49 -8.07
CA HIS A 169 -19.88 8.17 -8.26
C HIS A 169 -18.73 7.16 -8.12
N PRO A 170 -18.87 6.11 -7.31
CA PRO A 170 -17.90 5.02 -7.27
C PRO A 170 -17.59 4.55 -8.69
N PHE A 171 -16.29 4.47 -9.01
CA PHE A 171 -15.82 4.01 -10.32
C PHE A 171 -16.43 4.81 -11.49
N ALA A 172 -16.50 6.14 -11.38
CA ALA A 172 -17.14 6.99 -12.37
C ALA A 172 -16.50 6.90 -13.77
N SER A 173 -15.23 6.50 -13.84
CA SER A 173 -14.54 6.25 -15.10
C SER A 173 -14.52 4.76 -15.46
N PRO A 174 -14.85 4.39 -16.71
CA PRO A 174 -14.63 3.03 -17.20
C PRO A 174 -13.13 2.71 -17.39
N ILE A 175 -12.25 3.73 -17.28
CA ILE A 175 -10.79 3.59 -17.41
C ILE A 175 -10.18 3.89 -16.03
N PRO A 176 -9.61 2.88 -15.33
CA PRO A 176 -9.30 3.02 -13.90
C PRO A 176 -8.15 4.01 -13.62
N TRP A 177 -7.22 4.19 -14.57
CA TRP A 177 -6.12 5.15 -14.43
C TRP A 177 -6.47 6.58 -14.83
N ARG A 178 -7.69 6.87 -15.31
CA ARG A 178 -8.06 8.22 -15.80
C ARG A 178 -9.42 8.62 -15.25
N LYS A 179 -9.51 9.78 -14.60
CA LYS A 179 -10.78 10.34 -14.15
C LYS A 179 -11.72 10.67 -15.32
N ALA A 180 -13.03 10.45 -15.12
CA ALA A 180 -14.04 10.80 -16.10
C ALA A 180 -14.26 12.33 -16.18
N GLY A 181 -14.56 12.84 -17.38
CA GLY A 181 -14.98 14.24 -17.56
C GLY A 181 -13.90 15.30 -17.30
N VAL A 182 -12.62 14.93 -17.27
CA VAL A 182 -11.50 15.88 -17.09
C VAL A 182 -11.51 16.93 -18.22
N ARG A 183 -11.49 18.22 -17.85
CA ARG A 183 -11.43 19.37 -18.75
C ARG A 183 -10.28 20.29 -18.35
N TYR A 184 -9.57 20.80 -19.34
CA TYR A 184 -8.50 21.79 -19.17
C TYR A 184 -8.81 23.03 -20.00
N ASN A 185 -8.33 24.20 -19.57
CA ASN A 185 -8.47 25.45 -20.33
C ASN A 185 -7.62 25.39 -21.62
N ASN A 186 -6.42 24.84 -21.51
CA ASN A 186 -5.52 24.53 -22.63
C ASN A 186 -5.21 23.03 -22.61
N ASN A 187 -5.34 22.36 -23.75
CA ASN A 187 -4.99 20.95 -23.88
C ASN A 187 -3.54 20.85 -24.33
N GLU A 188 -2.64 20.63 -23.38
CA GLU A 188 -1.20 20.51 -23.60
C GLU A 188 -0.72 19.11 -23.17
N ILE A 189 0.35 18.63 -23.80
CA ILE A 189 1.03 17.38 -23.42
C ILE A 189 2.53 17.64 -23.39
N PHE A 190 3.18 17.23 -22.31
CA PHE A 190 4.62 17.37 -22.10
C PHE A 190 5.26 15.99 -22.20
N PHE A 191 6.43 15.92 -22.84
CA PHE A 191 7.20 14.68 -22.98
C PHE A 191 8.59 14.90 -22.42
N ASP A 192 8.97 14.09 -21.43
CA ASP A 192 10.33 14.04 -20.90
C ASP A 192 11.04 12.80 -21.43
N VAL A 193 12.11 12.98 -22.19
CA VAL A 193 12.97 11.89 -22.69
C VAL A 193 14.19 11.80 -21.79
N ILE A 194 14.26 10.73 -20.98
CA ILE A 194 15.33 10.51 -20.00
C ILE A 194 16.16 9.32 -20.47
N GLU A 195 17.42 9.57 -20.83
CA GLU A 195 18.39 8.53 -21.19
C GLU A 195 19.31 8.23 -20.01
N THR A 196 19.53 6.95 -19.71
CA THR A 196 20.44 6.49 -18.64
C THR A 196 21.49 5.56 -19.24
N LEU A 197 22.78 5.85 -18.99
CA LEU A 197 23.92 5.02 -19.40
C LEU A 197 24.55 4.39 -18.17
N ASP A 198 24.30 3.11 -17.95
CA ASP A 198 24.97 2.30 -16.93
C ASP A 198 26.13 1.52 -17.57
N ALA A 199 27.37 1.82 -17.18
CA ALA A 199 28.54 1.15 -17.73
C ALA A 199 29.54 0.76 -16.62
N ILE A 200 30.05 -0.47 -16.69
CA ILE A 200 31.17 -0.95 -15.87
C ILE A 200 32.36 -1.11 -16.81
N VAL A 201 33.40 -0.30 -16.62
CA VAL A 201 34.62 -0.34 -17.43
C VAL A 201 35.71 -1.03 -16.63
N ASN A 202 36.24 -2.14 -17.17
CA ASN A 202 37.45 -2.77 -16.67
C ASN A 202 38.65 -2.33 -17.52
N LYS A 203 39.87 -2.42 -16.96
CA LYS A 203 41.12 -2.14 -17.69
C LYS A 203 41.44 -3.23 -18.71
#